data_AF-A0A1I1QFI3-F1
#
_entry.id   AF-A0A1I1QFI3-F1
#
_cell.length_a   1.000
_cell.length_b   1.000
_cell.length_c   1.000
_cell.angle_alpha   90.00
_cell.angle_beta   90.00
_cell.angle_gamma   90.00
#
_symmetry.space_group_name_H-M   'P 1'
#
loop_
_entity.id
_entity.type
_entity.pdbx_description
1 polymer ?
#
loop_
_entity_poly.entity_id
_entity_poly.type
_entity_poly.pdbx_seq_one_letter_code
_entity_poly.pdbx_strand_id
1 'polypeptide(L)'
;MITIYNDSLINLYSQANLNTELLSFYNDWKIRYLRPVEDSSPLKEYLFYTLDQPTSNNAVTCSEAIGYGMVIFSIMSKFDPSAKDHFTSIYDYIKSYPSIYNSNLMAWQQIKDSNGSIINSEPETSSATDGDMDISYSLLIAHKLWGENDKINYKNGQLKGLMP
;
A
#
# COMPACT_ATOMS: atom_id res chain seq x y z
N MET A 1 11.91 10.49 20.87
CA MET A 1 11.87 10.94 19.47
C MET A 1 12.35 9.77 18.63
N ILE A 2 11.50 9.14 17.81
CA ILE A 2 11.93 8.01 16.95
C ILE A 2 12.51 8.62 15.69
N THR A 3 13.82 8.52 15.53
CA THR A 3 14.52 8.95 14.32
C THR A 3 14.34 7.89 13.24
N ILE A 4 13.88 8.28 12.05
CA ILE A 4 13.58 7.36 10.92
C ILE A 4 14.76 7.27 9.95
N TYR A 5 15.95 7.74 10.37
CA TYR A 5 17.11 7.92 9.50
C TYR A 5 18.26 7.00 9.88
N ASN A 6 19.03 6.60 8.87
CA ASN A 6 20.29 5.89 9.06
C ASN A 6 21.27 6.74 9.88
N ASP A 7 21.94 6.13 10.86
CA ASP A 7 22.90 6.80 11.74
C ASP A 7 24.01 7.55 10.97
N SER A 8 24.39 7.05 9.79
CA SER A 8 25.38 7.69 8.92
C SER A 8 24.89 9.01 8.34
N LEU A 9 23.59 9.13 8.05
CA LEU A 9 23.00 10.35 7.48
C LEU A 9 22.75 11.41 8.56
N ILE A 10 22.39 10.99 9.78
CA ILE A 10 22.15 11.90 10.91
C ILE A 10 23.42 12.66 11.30
N ASN A 11 24.60 12.02 11.12
CA ASN A 11 25.88 12.66 11.41
C ASN A 11 26.35 13.63 10.31
N LEU A 12 25.75 13.59 9.12
CA LEU A 12 26.14 14.41 7.97
C LEU A 12 25.15 15.55 7.68
N TYR A 13 23.88 15.37 8.02
CA TYR A 13 22.81 16.32 7.70
C TYR A 13 21.94 16.62 8.91
N SER A 14 21.40 17.85 8.95
CA SER A 14 20.42 18.21 9.97
C SER A 14 19.13 17.41 9.77
N GLN A 15 18.42 17.12 10.87
CA GLN A 15 17.09 16.50 10.82
C GLN A 15 16.13 17.29 9.93
N ALA A 16 16.24 18.63 9.91
CA ALA A 16 15.41 19.48 9.07
C ALA A 16 15.66 19.22 7.58
N ASN A 17 16.92 19.11 7.15
CA ASN A 17 17.26 18.81 5.75
C ASN A 17 16.79 17.41 5.36
N LEU A 18 17.01 16.41 6.22
CA LEU A 18 16.55 15.04 5.98
C LEU A 18 15.02 14.97 5.87
N ASN A 19 14.29 15.72 6.71
CA ASN A 19 12.83 15.81 6.62
C ASN A 19 12.40 16.45 5.30
N THR A 20 13.04 17.54 4.87
CA THR A 20 12.73 18.21 3.60
C THR A 20 12.89 17.27 2.41
N GLU A 21 14.01 16.56 2.32
CA GLU A 21 14.28 15.61 1.24
C GLU A 21 13.30 14.43 1.25
N LEU A 22 13.02 13.88 2.44
CA LEU A 22 12.03 12.82 2.61
C LEU A 22 10.65 13.26 2.11
N LEU A 23 10.21 14.46 2.47
CA LEU A 23 8.90 14.97 2.07
C LEU A 23 8.85 15.29 0.58
N SER A 24 9.93 15.79 -0.01
CA SER A 24 10.02 16.00 -1.45
C SER A 24 9.85 14.66 -2.18
N PHE A 25 10.66 13.67 -1.83
CA PHE A 25 10.62 12.36 -2.47
C PHE A 25 9.27 11.66 -2.29
N TYR A 26 8.70 11.71 -1.08
CA TYR A 26 7.38 11.13 -0.81
C TYR A 26 6.28 11.78 -1.67
N ASN A 27 6.29 13.09 -1.82
CA ASN A 27 5.29 13.79 -2.64
C ASN A 27 5.44 13.45 -4.12
N ASP A 28 6.67 13.42 -4.63
CA ASP A 28 6.95 13.03 -6.02
C ASP A 28 6.52 11.58 -6.28
N TRP A 29 6.85 10.66 -5.37
CA TRP A 29 6.42 9.27 -5.42
C TRP A 29 4.89 9.16 -5.41
N LYS A 30 4.21 9.86 -4.49
CA LYS A 30 2.75 9.82 -4.36
C LYS A 30 2.07 10.27 -5.64
N ILE A 31 2.49 11.41 -6.21
CA ILE A 31 1.96 11.94 -7.49
C ILE A 31 2.22 10.95 -8.63
N ARG A 32 3.43 10.37 -8.66
CA ARG A 32 3.85 9.49 -9.75
C ARG A 32 3.09 8.17 -9.76
N TYR A 33 2.85 7.54 -8.62
CA TYR A 33 2.37 6.15 -8.58
C TYR A 33 0.95 5.96 -8.04
N LEU A 34 0.45 6.80 -7.14
CA LEU A 34 -0.88 6.61 -6.56
C LEU A 34 -1.96 6.92 -7.59
N ARG A 35 -2.92 6.02 -7.76
CA ARG A 35 -4.05 6.20 -8.68
C ARG A 35 -5.36 5.84 -8.00
N PRO A 36 -6.44 6.62 -8.23
CA PRO A 36 -7.77 6.21 -7.85
C PRO A 36 -8.29 5.11 -8.78
N VAL A 37 -9.16 4.26 -8.27
CA VAL A 37 -10.03 3.41 -9.09
C VAL A 37 -11.22 4.27 -9.52
N GLU A 38 -11.41 4.38 -10.84
CA GLU A 38 -12.52 5.11 -11.44
C GLU A 38 -13.87 4.55 -10.96
N ASP A 39 -14.83 5.45 -10.72
CA ASP A 39 -16.21 5.13 -10.30
C ASP A 39 -16.33 4.23 -9.06
N SER A 40 -15.34 4.28 -8.15
CA SER A 40 -15.38 3.52 -6.90
C SER A 40 -16.06 4.31 -5.76
N SER A 41 -17.02 3.66 -5.08
CA SER A 41 -17.62 4.16 -3.84
C SER A 41 -17.73 3.00 -2.81
N PRO A 42 -17.00 3.05 -1.68
CA PRO A 42 -16.04 4.08 -1.28
C PRO A 42 -14.84 4.18 -2.24
N LEU A 43 -14.11 5.29 -2.15
CA LEU A 43 -12.89 5.52 -2.93
C LEU A 43 -11.91 4.37 -2.67
N LYS A 44 -11.40 3.78 -3.75
CA LYS A 44 -10.30 2.83 -3.72
C LYS A 44 -9.11 3.42 -4.45
N GLU A 45 -7.91 3.11 -3.97
CA GLU A 45 -6.66 3.57 -4.60
C GLU A 45 -5.69 2.40 -4.75
N TYR A 46 -4.78 2.48 -5.72
CA TYR A 46 -3.74 1.50 -5.98
C TYR A 46 -2.44 2.16 -6.43
N LEU A 47 -1.34 1.42 -6.40
CA LEU A 47 -0.02 1.90 -6.85
C LEU A 47 0.25 1.39 -8.27
N PHE A 48 0.34 2.31 -9.23
CA PHE A 48 0.52 2.00 -10.65
C PHE A 48 1.99 1.68 -10.99
N TYR A 49 2.41 0.43 -10.76
CA TYR A 49 3.82 0.03 -10.87
C TYR A 49 4.32 -0.03 -12.32
N THR A 50 3.44 -0.29 -13.28
CA THR A 50 3.84 -0.50 -14.69
C THR A 50 4.19 0.78 -15.43
N LEU A 51 4.06 1.95 -14.79
CA LEU A 51 4.55 3.21 -15.34
C LEU A 51 6.04 3.13 -15.72
N ASP A 52 6.84 2.51 -14.85
CA ASP A 52 8.29 2.37 -15.03
C ASP A 52 8.70 0.93 -15.40
N GLN A 53 7.76 -0.02 -15.34
CA GLN A 53 7.94 -1.42 -15.73
C GLN A 53 6.79 -1.88 -16.64
N PRO A 54 6.77 -1.46 -17.93
CA PRO A 54 5.70 -1.85 -18.84
C PRO A 54 5.58 -3.36 -18.97
N THR A 55 4.35 -3.87 -18.94
CA THR A 55 4.05 -5.29 -19.11
C THR A 55 3.23 -5.52 -20.37
N SER A 56 3.32 -6.71 -20.96
CA SER A 56 2.54 -7.07 -22.15
C SER A 56 1.07 -7.40 -21.86
N ASN A 57 0.70 -7.57 -20.58
CA ASN A 57 -0.63 -7.99 -20.15
C ASN A 57 -1.47 -6.87 -19.54
N ASN A 58 -1.11 -5.60 -19.77
CA ASN A 58 -1.80 -4.43 -19.21
C ASN A 58 -1.90 -4.47 -17.67
N ALA A 59 -0.87 -4.98 -16.99
CA ALA A 59 -0.84 -4.92 -15.53
C ALA A 59 -0.90 -3.48 -15.04
N VAL A 60 -1.62 -3.27 -13.94
CA VAL A 60 -1.73 -1.96 -13.30
C VAL A 60 -1.05 -1.96 -11.94
N THR A 61 -1.17 -3.03 -11.17
CA THR A 61 -0.56 -3.13 -9.84
C THR A 61 -0.19 -4.58 -9.52
N CYS A 62 0.54 -4.77 -8.44
CA CYS A 62 0.83 -6.05 -7.83
C CYS A 62 0.78 -5.92 -6.31
N SER A 63 0.65 -7.05 -5.60
CA SER A 63 0.63 -7.06 -4.13
C SER A 63 1.90 -6.47 -3.52
N GLU A 64 3.06 -6.59 -4.18
CA GLU A 64 4.31 -5.96 -3.76
C GLU A 64 4.20 -4.42 -3.73
N ALA A 65 3.82 -3.80 -4.85
CA ALA A 65 3.65 -2.36 -4.94
C ALA A 65 2.61 -1.81 -3.95
N ILE A 66 1.55 -2.59 -3.71
CA ILE A 66 0.53 -2.29 -2.72
C ILE A 66 1.08 -2.37 -1.29
N GLY A 67 1.86 -3.42 -0.98
CA GLY A 67 2.55 -3.58 0.30
C GLY A 67 3.46 -2.40 0.60
N TYR A 68 4.30 -1.99 -0.36
CA TYR A 68 5.14 -0.80 -0.24
C TYR A 68 4.32 0.45 0.06
N GLY A 69 3.24 0.68 -0.68
CA GLY A 69 2.35 1.82 -0.46
C GLY A 69 1.78 1.85 0.94
N MET A 70 1.27 0.72 1.44
CA MET A 70 0.69 0.62 2.77
C MET A 70 1.72 0.91 3.88
N VAL A 71 2.94 0.38 3.76
CA VAL A 71 4.03 0.67 4.70
C VAL A 71 4.39 2.16 4.65
N ILE A 72 4.58 2.72 3.47
CA ILE A 72 4.94 4.14 3.27
C ILE A 72 3.86 5.06 3.87
N PHE A 73 2.59 4.89 3.53
CA PHE A 73 1.52 5.75 4.04
C PHE A 73 1.36 5.66 5.56
N SER A 74 1.50 4.46 6.14
CA SER A 74 1.43 4.32 7.59
C SER A 74 2.56 5.09 8.31
N ILE A 75 3.79 5.03 7.81
CA ILE A 75 4.93 5.74 8.40
C ILE A 75 4.83 7.26 8.15
N MET A 76 4.39 7.65 6.96
CA MET A 76 4.29 9.05 6.54
C MET A 76 3.11 9.79 7.17
N SER A 77 2.18 9.10 7.85
CA SER A 77 1.04 9.74 8.54
C SER A 77 1.43 10.72 9.65
N LYS A 78 2.69 10.72 10.09
CA LYS A 78 3.22 11.71 11.02
C LYS A 78 3.50 13.06 10.35
N PHE A 79 3.65 13.07 9.03
CA PHE A 79 4.00 14.24 8.24
C PHE A 79 2.92 14.63 7.23
N ASP A 80 2.15 13.67 6.74
CA ASP A 80 1.05 13.85 5.80
C ASP A 80 -0.29 13.50 6.45
N PRO A 81 -1.14 14.52 6.75
CA PRO A 81 -2.47 14.31 7.33
C PRO A 81 -3.40 13.45 6.45
N SER A 82 -3.19 13.42 5.12
CA SER A 82 -3.99 12.64 4.18
C SER A 82 -3.56 11.16 4.07
N ALA A 83 -2.41 10.79 4.65
CA ALA A 83 -1.85 9.45 4.48
C ALA A 83 -2.76 8.34 5.04
N LYS A 84 -3.53 8.62 6.10
CA LYS A 84 -4.50 7.65 6.63
C LYS A 84 -5.64 7.38 5.64
N ASP A 85 -6.10 8.40 4.92
CA ASP A 85 -7.17 8.27 3.93
C ASP A 85 -6.69 7.43 2.74
N HIS A 86 -5.44 7.66 2.30
CA HIS A 86 -4.80 6.84 1.27
C HIS A 86 -4.61 5.39 1.70
N PHE A 87 -4.10 5.17 2.92
CA PHE A 87 -3.98 3.84 3.51
C PHE A 87 -5.33 3.11 3.54
N THR A 88 -6.38 3.81 3.95
CA THR A 88 -7.74 3.25 4.02
C THR A 88 -8.27 2.89 2.64
N SER A 89 -8.08 3.77 1.65
CA SER A 89 -8.52 3.55 0.27
C SER A 89 -7.78 2.39 -0.40
N ILE A 90 -6.48 2.22 -0.11
CA ILE A 90 -5.70 1.05 -0.55
C ILE A 90 -6.14 -0.22 0.18
N TYR A 91 -6.44 -0.14 1.47
CA TYR A 91 -6.98 -1.29 2.21
C TYR A 91 -8.33 -1.76 1.66
N ASP A 92 -9.20 -0.83 1.24
CA ASP A 92 -10.45 -1.13 0.54
C ASP A 92 -10.22 -1.74 -0.86
N TYR A 93 -9.15 -1.33 -1.55
CA TYR A 93 -8.70 -1.98 -2.78
C TYR A 93 -8.29 -3.44 -2.54
N ILE A 94 -7.42 -3.71 -1.57
CA ILE A 94 -6.93 -5.06 -1.23
C ILE A 94 -8.09 -6.04 -1.02
N LYS A 95 -9.11 -5.64 -0.24
CA LYS A 95 -10.29 -6.47 0.05
C LYS A 95 -11.12 -6.83 -1.18
N SER A 96 -10.95 -6.10 -2.29
CA SER A 96 -11.66 -6.35 -3.55
C SER A 96 -11.01 -7.45 -4.40
N TYR A 97 -9.76 -7.83 -4.10
CA TYR A 97 -8.97 -8.76 -4.90
C TYR A 97 -8.35 -9.87 -4.03
N PRO A 98 -9.18 -10.72 -3.38
CA PRO A 98 -8.67 -11.84 -2.59
C PRO A 98 -7.94 -12.86 -3.47
N SER A 99 -6.91 -13.50 -2.91
CA SER A 99 -6.28 -14.65 -3.53
C SER A 99 -7.23 -15.84 -3.59
N ILE A 100 -7.16 -16.60 -4.68
CA ILE A 100 -8.02 -17.78 -4.87
C ILE A 100 -7.79 -18.87 -3.81
N TYR A 101 -6.55 -19.01 -3.32
CA TYR A 101 -6.18 -20.08 -2.37
C TYR A 101 -6.35 -19.67 -0.91
N ASN A 102 -6.40 -18.37 -0.61
CA ASN A 102 -6.65 -17.86 0.72
C ASN A 102 -7.26 -16.46 0.63
N SER A 103 -8.54 -16.33 0.99
CA SER A 103 -9.27 -15.07 0.90
C SER A 103 -8.81 -14.00 1.89
N ASN A 104 -7.91 -14.33 2.81
CA ASN A 104 -7.25 -13.37 3.69
C ASN A 104 -5.97 -12.77 3.07
N LEU A 105 -5.51 -13.29 1.92
CA LEU A 105 -4.36 -12.79 1.18
C LEU A 105 -4.81 -12.07 -0.09
N MET A 106 -3.94 -11.25 -0.67
CA MET A 106 -4.23 -10.51 -1.90
C MET A 106 -3.81 -11.30 -3.14
N ALA A 107 -4.62 -11.31 -4.19
CA ALA A 107 -4.21 -11.79 -5.50
C ALA A 107 -3.01 -10.96 -6.01
N TRP A 108 -1.94 -11.62 -6.43
CA TRP A 108 -0.63 -10.98 -6.61
C TRP A 108 -0.57 -9.91 -7.71
N GLN A 109 -1.46 -9.96 -8.71
CA GLN A 109 -1.47 -8.99 -9.81
C GLN A 109 -2.86 -8.68 -10.31
N GLN A 110 -3.09 -7.39 -10.59
CA GLN A 110 -4.28 -6.90 -11.28
C GLN A 110 -3.90 -6.24 -12.61
N ILE A 111 -4.76 -6.43 -13.61
CA ILE A 111 -4.64 -5.90 -14.97
C ILE A 111 -5.87 -5.06 -15.31
N LYS A 112 -5.78 -4.23 -16.35
CA LYS A 112 -6.95 -3.63 -16.99
C LYS A 112 -7.45 -4.50 -18.14
N ASP A 113 -8.73 -4.85 -18.09
CA ASP A 113 -9.41 -5.54 -19.19
C ASP A 113 -9.71 -4.60 -20.36
N SER A 114 -10.31 -5.13 -21.44
CA SER A 114 -10.68 -4.35 -22.63
C SER A 114 -11.72 -3.26 -22.36
N ASN A 115 -12.46 -3.35 -21.26
CA ASN A 115 -13.46 -2.37 -20.84
C ASN A 115 -12.87 -1.34 -19.85
N GLY A 116 -11.58 -1.43 -19.54
CA GLY A 116 -10.89 -0.57 -18.58
C GLY A 116 -11.11 -0.98 -17.12
N SER A 117 -11.82 -2.07 -16.85
CA SER A 117 -12.05 -2.58 -15.50
C SER A 117 -10.80 -3.25 -14.96
N ILE A 118 -10.51 -3.03 -13.68
CA ILE A 118 -9.39 -3.67 -12.99
C ILE A 118 -9.84 -5.05 -12.50
N ILE A 119 -9.17 -6.09 -12.99
CA ILE A 119 -9.45 -7.49 -12.66
C ILE A 119 -8.16 -8.21 -12.24
N ASN A 120 -8.30 -9.36 -11.59
CA ASN A 120 -7.17 -10.26 -11.38
C ASN A 120 -6.56 -10.67 -12.73
N SER A 121 -5.23 -10.83 -12.79
CA SER A 121 -4.52 -11.17 -14.03
C SER A 121 -4.98 -12.48 -14.65
N GLU A 122 -5.47 -13.41 -13.83
CA GLU A 122 -5.95 -14.73 -14.21
C GLU A 122 -7.16 -15.13 -13.35
N PRO A 123 -7.99 -16.11 -13.77
CA PRO A 123 -9.10 -16.60 -12.95
C PRO A 123 -8.66 -17.16 -11.59
N GLU A 124 -7.48 -17.79 -11.54
CA GLU A 124 -6.92 -18.44 -10.34
C GLU A 124 -5.65 -17.72 -9.85
N THR A 125 -5.68 -16.39 -9.78
CA THR A 125 -4.53 -15.61 -9.29
C THR A 125 -4.25 -15.91 -7.80
N SER A 126 -3.11 -16.56 -7.54
CA SER A 126 -2.57 -16.80 -6.19
C SER A 126 -2.05 -15.51 -5.55
N SER A 127 -1.63 -15.58 -4.29
CA SER A 127 -0.93 -14.47 -3.64
C SER A 127 0.58 -14.51 -3.89
N ALA A 128 1.28 -13.47 -3.44
CA ALA A 128 2.73 -13.42 -3.38
C ALA A 128 3.16 -12.99 -1.97
N THR A 129 4.01 -13.81 -1.34
CA THR A 129 4.31 -13.76 0.10
C THR A 129 4.90 -12.43 0.56
N ASP A 130 5.79 -11.85 -0.24
CA ASP A 130 6.42 -10.55 0.00
C ASP A 130 5.38 -9.42 0.12
N GLY A 131 4.45 -9.32 -0.84
CA GLY A 131 3.37 -8.35 -0.78
C GLY A 131 2.45 -8.56 0.43
N ASP A 132 2.08 -9.80 0.71
CA ASP A 132 1.24 -10.13 1.88
C ASP A 132 1.95 -9.83 3.22
N MET A 133 3.28 -10.00 3.28
CA MET A 133 4.09 -9.66 4.45
C MET A 133 4.08 -8.16 4.72
N ASP A 134 4.29 -7.32 3.70
CA ASP A 134 4.26 -5.87 3.85
C ASP A 134 2.86 -5.35 4.17
N ILE A 135 1.82 -5.91 3.53
CA ILE A 135 0.41 -5.61 3.88
C ILE A 135 0.17 -5.93 5.35
N SER A 136 0.53 -7.13 5.81
CA SER A 136 0.33 -7.55 7.20
C SER A 136 1.13 -6.68 8.19
N TYR A 137 2.36 -6.32 7.85
CA TYR A 137 3.20 -5.46 8.67
C TYR A 137 2.67 -4.02 8.73
N SER A 138 2.16 -3.49 7.64
CA SER A 138 1.54 -2.16 7.61
C SER A 138 0.28 -2.08 8.48
N LEU A 139 -0.52 -3.16 8.55
CA LEU A 139 -1.69 -3.25 9.42
C LEU A 139 -1.31 -3.23 10.91
N LEU A 140 -0.16 -3.80 11.28
CA LEU A 140 0.41 -3.67 12.62
C LEU A 140 0.77 -2.22 12.96
N ILE A 141 1.42 -1.54 12.02
CA ILE A 141 1.78 -0.12 12.18
C ILE A 141 0.50 0.72 12.32
N ALA A 142 -0.48 0.52 11.44
CA ALA A 142 -1.76 1.19 11.47
C ALA A 142 -2.52 0.96 12.78
N HIS A 143 -2.55 -0.28 13.29
CA HIS A 143 -3.14 -0.58 14.59
C HIS A 143 -2.47 0.22 15.72
N LYS A 144 -1.14 0.30 15.71
CA LYS A 144 -0.38 1.05 16.71
C LYS A 144 -0.57 2.57 16.60
N LEU A 145 -0.78 3.09 15.39
CA LEU A 145 -0.94 4.54 15.14
C LEU A 145 -2.37 5.03 15.37
N TRP A 146 -3.37 4.24 15.00
CA TRP A 146 -4.77 4.69 14.94
C TRP A 146 -5.75 3.80 15.71
N GLY A 147 -5.39 2.54 15.98
CA GLY A 147 -6.33 1.45 16.26
C GLY A 147 -7.12 1.52 17.57
N GLU A 148 -6.73 2.32 18.56
CA GLU A 148 -7.50 2.45 19.81
C GLU A 148 -8.81 3.23 19.61
N ASN A 149 -8.90 4.08 18.58
CA ASN A 149 -10.06 4.94 18.32
C ASN A 149 -10.55 4.89 16.85
N ASP A 150 -10.07 3.92 16.07
CA ASP A 150 -10.42 3.81 14.65
C ASP A 150 -11.67 2.96 14.41
N LYS A 151 -12.39 3.26 13.32
CA LYS A 151 -13.53 2.46 12.86
C LYS A 151 -13.09 1.13 12.24
N ILE A 152 -11.83 1.07 11.76
CA ILE A 152 -11.25 -0.11 11.14
C ILE A 152 -10.45 -0.89 12.19
N ASN A 153 -10.81 -2.16 12.41
CA ASN A 153 -10.05 -3.05 13.27
C ASN A 153 -8.89 -3.69 12.49
N TYR A 154 -7.77 -2.97 12.39
CA TYR A 154 -6.57 -3.44 11.70
C TYR A 154 -5.95 -4.70 12.34
N LYS A 155 -6.17 -4.93 13.65
CA LYS A 155 -5.68 -6.12 14.37
C LYS A 155 -6.34 -7.42 13.88
N ASN A 156 -7.64 -7.37 13.57
CA ASN A 156 -8.34 -8.54 13.04
C ASN A 156 -7.99 -8.84 11.57
N GLY A 157 -7.66 -7.81 10.77
CA GLY A 157 -7.14 -8.00 9.41
C GLY A 157 -5.77 -8.69 9.42
N GLN A 158 -4.90 -8.27 10.34
CA GLN A 158 -3.56 -8.83 10.54
C GLN A 158 -3.58 -10.32 10.94
N LEU A 159 -4.44 -10.71 11.88
CA LEU A 159 -4.48 -12.09 12.40
C LEU A 159 -5.01 -13.11 11.40
N LYS A 160 -5.81 -12.68 10.42
CA LYS A 160 -6.36 -13.55 9.38
C LYS A 160 -5.37 -13.81 8.23
N GLY A 161 -4.50 -12.85 7.91
CA GLY A 161 -3.49 -13.01 6.86
C GLY A 161 -2.26 -13.81 7.30
N LEU A 162 -1.92 -13.81 8.59
CA LEU A 162 -0.72 -14.47 9.14
C LEU A 162 -0.93 -15.93 9.58
N MET A 163 -2.15 -16.45 9.56
CA MET A 163 -2.44 -17.84 9.93
C MET A 163 -3.44 -18.46 8.95
N PRO A 164 -3.08 -19.58 8.27
CA PRO A 164 -4.05 -20.41 7.56
C PRO A 164 -5.04 -21.08 8.53
#